data_AF-A0A957R2B8-F1
#
_entry.id   AF-A0A957R2B8-F1
#
_cell.length_a   1.000
_cell.length_b   1.000
_cell.length_c   1.000
_cell.angle_alpha   90.00
_cell.angle_beta   90.00
_cell.angle_gamma   90.00
#
_symmetry.space_group_name_H-M   'P 1'
#
loop_
_entity.id
_entity.type
_entity.pdbx_description
1 polymer ?
#
loop_
_entity_poly.entity_id
_entity_poly.type
_entity_poly.pdbx_seq_one_letter_code
_entity_poly.pdbx_strand_id
1 'polypeptide(L)'
;LQAQIGQAQRQLLAFAQQHDWSAHMREPLARKVVIFAEKKEFDAEIRRLFQLGPEFEIPETHCATLHQEQLLTVSPALFTELYPTGIEPDSFTKLLVHELAHWLHIRLLAGNEEAMGPIWFYEGFALNAAGQLKQHAPALTPAEIWAIARSDERLSYQNYVTVFAYFQQFASLPELVARAGDESFLDWLKTKGA
;
A
#
# COMPACT_ATOMS: atom_id res chain seq x y z
N LEU A 1 -7.88 14.65 -12.15
CA LEU A 1 -6.59 14.62 -11.43
C LEU A 1 -6.62 15.37 -10.10
N GLN A 2 -6.64 16.72 -10.05
CA GLN A 2 -6.75 17.43 -8.74
C GLN A 2 -7.96 16.97 -7.91
N ALA A 3 -9.12 16.79 -8.55
CA ALA A 3 -10.31 16.24 -7.90
C ALA A 3 -10.10 14.82 -7.35
N GLN A 4 -9.35 13.96 -8.06
CA GLN A 4 -9.06 12.58 -7.66
C GLN A 4 -8.06 12.53 -6.49
N ILE A 5 -7.04 13.38 -6.50
CA ILE A 5 -6.10 13.54 -5.37
C ILE A 5 -6.87 14.00 -4.14
N GLY A 6 -7.74 15.01 -4.28
CA GLY A 6 -8.58 15.48 -3.17
C GLY A 6 -9.57 14.40 -2.69
N GLN A 7 -10.09 13.57 -3.59
CA GLN A 7 -10.92 12.42 -3.22
C GLN A 7 -10.12 11.36 -2.45
N ALA A 8 -8.92 11.02 -2.91
CA ALA A 8 -8.05 10.07 -2.25
C ALA A 8 -7.68 10.52 -0.83
N GLN A 9 -7.35 11.81 -0.66
CA GLN A 9 -7.10 12.39 0.67
C GLN A 9 -8.31 12.30 1.59
N ARG A 10 -9.52 12.59 1.09
CA ARG A 10 -10.76 12.45 1.87
C ARG A 10 -11.06 11.01 2.25
N GLN A 11 -10.86 10.07 1.34
CA GLN A 11 -11.04 8.64 1.60
C GLN A 11 -10.06 8.14 2.67
N LEU A 12 -8.78 8.50 2.55
CA LEU A 12 -7.78 8.13 3.54
C LEU A 12 -8.04 8.79 4.90
N LEU A 13 -8.52 10.04 4.93
CA LEU A 13 -8.93 10.69 6.18
C LEU A 13 -10.10 9.94 6.84
N ALA A 14 -11.11 9.53 6.07
CA ALA A 14 -12.23 8.74 6.59
C ALA A 14 -11.76 7.39 7.15
N PHE A 15 -10.81 6.73 6.47
CA PHE A 15 -10.16 5.53 6.98
C PHE A 15 -9.40 5.79 8.30
N ALA A 16 -8.59 6.85 8.36
CA ALA A 16 -7.86 7.24 9.56
C ALA A 16 -8.80 7.57 10.74
N GLN A 17 -9.98 8.14 10.47
CA GLN A 17 -10.99 8.41 11.50
C GLN A 17 -11.55 7.14 12.14
N GLN A 18 -11.70 6.05 11.37
CA GLN A 18 -12.21 4.77 11.88
C GLN A 18 -11.26 4.10 12.87
N HIS A 19 -10.00 4.55 12.93
CA HIS A 19 -8.92 3.97 13.74
C HIS A 19 -8.28 4.99 14.69
N ASP A 20 -8.94 6.13 14.94
CA ASP A 20 -8.45 7.22 15.81
C ASP A 20 -7.09 7.83 15.38
N TRP A 21 -6.76 7.77 14.09
CA TRP A 21 -5.50 8.26 13.53
C TRP A 21 -5.57 9.63 12.87
N SER A 22 -6.68 10.35 13.04
CA SER A 22 -6.90 11.65 12.38
C SER A 22 -5.82 12.69 12.69
N ALA A 23 -5.16 12.60 13.85
CA ALA A 23 -4.05 13.47 14.20
C ALA A 23 -2.87 13.35 13.23
N HIS A 24 -2.62 12.15 12.68
CA HIS A 24 -1.56 11.89 11.70
C HIS A 24 -1.89 12.44 10.31
N MET A 25 -3.14 12.84 10.06
CA MET A 25 -3.59 13.40 8.78
C MET A 25 -3.58 14.94 8.76
N ARG A 26 -3.17 15.61 9.85
CA ARG A 26 -3.16 17.08 9.94
C ARG A 26 -2.18 17.73 8.96
N GLU A 27 -0.99 17.16 8.86
CA GLU A 27 0.01 17.57 7.89
C GLU A 27 -0.21 16.84 6.56
N PRO A 28 0.05 17.47 5.41
CA PRO A 28 -0.01 16.78 4.12
C PRO A 28 0.89 15.53 4.10
N LEU A 29 0.40 14.43 3.54
CA LEU A 29 1.21 13.23 3.28
C LEU A 29 2.06 13.38 2.00
N ALA A 30 1.57 14.19 1.05
CA ALA A 30 2.30 14.59 -0.13
C ALA A 30 2.22 16.12 -0.26
N ARG A 31 3.37 16.78 -0.39
CA ARG A 31 3.48 18.22 -0.66
C ARG A 31 3.49 18.54 -2.15
N LYS A 32 3.93 17.57 -2.95
CA LYS A 32 4.03 17.70 -4.40
C LYS A 32 3.45 16.46 -5.06
N VAL A 33 2.80 16.65 -6.19
CA VAL A 33 2.33 15.56 -7.04
C VAL A 33 2.91 15.77 -8.43
N VAL A 34 3.55 14.73 -8.98
CA VAL A 34 4.11 14.71 -10.33
C VAL A 34 3.41 13.60 -11.10
N ILE A 35 2.85 13.96 -12.25
CA ILE A 35 2.08 13.05 -13.09
C ILE A 35 2.80 12.93 -14.43
N PHE A 36 3.11 11.71 -14.82
CA PHE A 36 3.84 11.42 -16.06
C PHE A 36 2.89 10.93 -17.15
N ALA A 37 3.03 11.48 -18.35
CA ALA A 37 2.27 11.01 -19.51
C ALA A 37 2.88 9.73 -20.10
N GLU A 38 4.19 9.52 -19.90
CA GLU A 38 4.94 8.39 -20.44
C GLU A 38 5.62 7.57 -19.35
N LYS A 39 5.59 6.24 -19.49
CA LYS A 39 6.21 5.31 -18.53
C LYS A 39 7.72 5.51 -18.43
N LYS A 40 8.37 5.84 -19.55
CA LYS A 40 9.82 6.09 -19.61
C LYS A 40 10.24 7.28 -18.74
N GLU A 41 9.45 8.35 -18.71
CA GLU A 41 9.75 9.53 -17.89
C GLU A 41 9.54 9.23 -16.41
N PHE A 42 8.46 8.52 -16.08
CA PHE A 42 8.23 8.02 -14.72
C PHE A 42 9.41 7.16 -14.24
N ASP A 43 9.82 6.16 -15.04
CA ASP A 43 10.92 5.26 -14.69
C ASP A 43 12.26 5.97 -14.57
N ALA A 44 12.54 6.97 -15.42
CA ALA A 44 13.74 7.79 -15.30
C ALA A 44 13.77 8.54 -13.96
N GLU A 45 12.63 9.09 -13.53
CA GLU A 45 12.55 9.78 -12.25
C GLU A 45 12.64 8.82 -11.05
N ILE A 46 12.03 7.63 -11.13
CA ILE A 46 12.20 6.57 -10.11
C ILE A 46 13.68 6.19 -9.97
N ARG A 47 14.37 5.91 -11.09
CA ARG A 47 15.80 5.59 -11.06
C ARG A 47 16.62 6.69 -10.43
N ARG A 48 16.32 7.95 -10.74
CA ARG A 48 17.00 9.12 -10.18
C ARG A 48 16.78 9.25 -8.67
N LEU A 49 15.55 9.10 -8.20
CA LEU A 49 15.19 9.27 -6.78
C LEU A 49 15.76 8.15 -5.90
N PHE A 50 15.66 6.91 -6.37
CA PHE A 50 16.09 5.72 -5.62
C PHE A 50 17.53 5.30 -5.94
N GLN A 51 18.26 6.08 -6.76
CA GLN A 51 19.64 5.80 -7.17
C GLN A 51 19.82 4.39 -7.78
N LEU A 52 18.84 3.96 -8.57
CA LEU A 52 18.82 2.62 -9.16
C LEU A 52 19.73 2.58 -10.40
N GLY A 53 20.55 1.53 -10.48
CA GLY A 53 21.37 1.26 -11.66
C GLY A 53 20.54 0.90 -12.90
N PRO A 54 21.15 0.93 -14.11
CA PRO A 54 20.44 0.63 -15.36
C PRO A 54 19.92 -0.82 -15.42
N GLU A 55 20.63 -1.76 -14.78
CA GLU A 55 20.28 -3.19 -14.75
C GLU A 55 19.08 -3.50 -13.85
N PHE A 56 18.66 -2.57 -12.99
CA PHE A 56 17.47 -2.78 -12.17
C PHE A 56 16.22 -2.68 -13.05
N GLU A 57 15.43 -3.75 -13.09
CA GLU A 57 14.16 -3.78 -13.82
C GLU A 57 13.05 -3.20 -12.94
N ILE A 58 12.50 -2.06 -13.34
CA ILE A 58 11.29 -1.51 -12.73
C ILE A 58 10.10 -2.22 -13.41
N PRO A 59 9.20 -2.87 -12.64
CA PRO A 59 8.05 -3.53 -13.22
C PRO A 59 7.23 -2.59 -14.10
N GLU A 60 6.74 -3.10 -15.23
CA GLU A 60 5.86 -2.35 -16.13
C GLU A 60 4.58 -1.88 -15.41
N THR A 61 4.09 -2.69 -14.49
CA THR A 61 2.91 -2.43 -13.66
C THR A 61 3.16 -1.45 -12.51
N HIS A 62 4.40 -1.02 -12.26
CA HIS A 62 4.70 -0.01 -11.25
C HIS A 62 4.24 1.37 -11.74
N CYS A 63 3.12 1.86 -11.20
CA CYS A 63 2.42 3.04 -11.73
C CYS A 63 2.41 4.25 -10.78
N ALA A 64 2.82 4.07 -9.53
CA ALA A 64 2.89 5.14 -8.56
C ALA A 64 3.87 4.80 -7.42
N THR A 65 4.37 5.84 -6.78
CA THR A 65 5.11 5.76 -5.51
C THR A 65 5.02 7.11 -4.80
N LEU A 66 5.14 7.12 -3.49
CA LEU A 66 5.30 8.34 -2.71
C LEU A 66 6.69 8.31 -2.06
N HIS A 67 7.53 9.28 -2.39
CA HIS A 67 8.92 9.36 -1.92
C HIS A 67 9.24 10.78 -1.45
N GLN A 68 9.76 10.94 -0.23
CA GLN A 68 10.10 12.25 0.37
C GLN A 68 8.99 13.30 0.18
N GLU A 69 7.74 12.96 0.56
CA GLU A 69 6.55 13.80 0.41
C GLU A 69 6.19 14.18 -1.05
N GLN A 70 6.77 13.52 -2.06
CA GLN A 70 6.45 13.68 -3.48
C GLN A 70 5.70 12.45 -4.00
N LEU A 71 4.43 12.62 -4.40
CA LEU A 71 3.66 11.57 -5.05
C LEU A 71 3.99 11.57 -6.54
N LEU A 72 4.64 10.51 -7.00
CA LEU A 72 4.90 10.27 -8.42
C LEU A 72 3.88 9.25 -8.92
N THR A 73 3.24 9.54 -10.04
CA THR A 73 2.31 8.59 -10.65
C THR A 73 2.26 8.77 -12.16
N VAL A 74 1.95 7.71 -12.90
CA VAL A 74 1.56 7.84 -14.30
C VAL A 74 0.17 8.48 -14.44
N SER A 75 -0.16 8.94 -15.64
CA SER A 75 -1.51 9.44 -15.93
C SER A 75 -2.58 8.34 -15.77
N PRO A 76 -3.85 8.68 -15.52
CA PRO A 76 -4.93 7.68 -15.42
C PRO A 76 -5.09 6.82 -16.67
N ALA A 77 -4.89 7.41 -17.85
CA ALA A 77 -4.94 6.70 -19.12
C ALA A 77 -3.81 5.66 -19.20
N LEU A 78 -2.59 6.07 -18.87
CA LEU A 78 -1.42 5.19 -18.88
C LEU A 78 -1.51 4.10 -17.79
N PHE A 79 -2.03 4.41 -16.60
CA PHE A 79 -2.31 3.40 -15.58
C PHE A 79 -3.24 2.29 -16.10
N THR A 80 -4.29 2.67 -16.84
CA THR A 80 -5.24 1.72 -17.41
C THR A 80 -4.59 0.81 -18.45
N GLU A 81 -3.64 1.34 -19.22
CA GLU A 81 -2.87 0.59 -20.21
C GLU A 81 -1.86 -0.36 -19.56
N LEU A 82 -1.11 0.11 -18.56
CA LEU A 82 -0.03 -0.64 -17.93
C LEU A 82 -0.51 -1.72 -16.95
N TYR A 83 -1.67 -1.52 -16.31
CA TYR A 83 -2.19 -2.45 -15.31
C TYR A 83 -3.66 -2.82 -15.53
N PRO A 84 -4.00 -3.44 -16.67
CA PRO A 84 -5.39 -3.75 -17.04
C PRO A 84 -6.08 -4.71 -16.06
N THR A 85 -5.32 -5.59 -15.41
CA THR A 85 -5.84 -6.53 -14.40
C THR A 85 -6.17 -5.88 -13.06
N GLY A 86 -5.71 -4.65 -12.83
CA GLY A 86 -6.03 -3.84 -11.65
C GLY A 86 -7.23 -2.91 -11.83
N ILE A 87 -7.90 -2.96 -12.98
CA ILE A 87 -8.99 -2.04 -13.31
C ILE A 87 -10.29 -2.47 -12.64
N GLU A 88 -10.76 -1.58 -11.79
CA GLU A 88 -12.01 -1.67 -11.04
C GLU A 88 -12.61 -0.26 -10.89
N PRO A 89 -13.86 -0.11 -10.40
CA PRO A 89 -14.44 1.20 -10.14
C PRO A 89 -13.52 2.04 -9.25
N ASP A 90 -13.28 3.27 -9.69
CA ASP A 90 -12.39 4.24 -9.05
C ASP A 90 -10.92 3.78 -8.89
N SER A 91 -10.47 2.78 -9.64
CA SER A 91 -9.12 2.16 -9.54
C SER A 91 -7.98 3.17 -9.47
N PHE A 92 -7.98 4.23 -10.29
CA PHE A 92 -6.95 5.26 -10.21
C PHE A 92 -7.00 6.05 -8.89
N THR A 93 -8.19 6.41 -8.40
CA THR A 93 -8.31 7.05 -7.08
C THR A 93 -7.84 6.11 -5.98
N LYS A 94 -8.18 4.82 -6.06
CA LYS A 94 -7.73 3.80 -5.11
C LYS A 94 -6.21 3.61 -5.13
N LEU A 95 -5.57 3.65 -6.30
CA LEU A 95 -4.11 3.69 -6.41
C LEU A 95 -3.53 4.88 -5.64
N LEU A 96 -4.11 6.08 -5.79
CA LEU A 96 -3.64 7.25 -5.03
C LEU A 96 -3.86 7.09 -3.52
N VAL A 97 -4.97 6.48 -3.09
CA VAL A 97 -5.20 6.17 -1.67
C VAL A 97 -4.16 5.17 -1.16
N HIS A 98 -3.84 4.14 -1.95
CA HIS A 98 -2.85 3.12 -1.62
C HIS A 98 -1.48 3.75 -1.33
N GLU A 99 -0.98 4.60 -2.23
CA GLU A 99 0.32 5.26 -2.02
C GLU A 99 0.32 6.21 -0.81
N LEU A 100 -0.77 6.94 -0.59
CA LEU A 100 -0.90 7.79 0.58
C LEU A 100 -1.03 6.96 1.86
N ALA A 101 -1.63 5.77 1.80
CA ALA A 101 -1.77 4.87 2.94
C ALA A 101 -0.41 4.34 3.41
N HIS A 102 0.53 4.02 2.50
CA HIS A 102 1.90 3.68 2.89
C HIS A 102 2.53 4.79 3.74
N TRP A 103 2.34 6.06 3.37
CA TRP A 103 2.86 7.18 4.14
C TRP A 103 2.13 7.44 5.45
N LEU A 104 0.81 7.20 5.51
CA LEU A 104 0.11 7.18 6.78
C LEU A 104 0.72 6.10 7.69
N HIS A 105 0.99 4.90 7.17
CA HIS A 105 1.59 3.80 7.92
C HIS A 105 2.98 4.20 8.47
N ILE A 106 3.87 4.73 7.63
CA ILE A 106 5.18 5.26 8.05
C ILE A 106 5.03 6.32 9.15
N ARG A 107 4.06 7.23 9.02
CA ARG A 107 3.81 8.30 9.99
C ARG A 107 3.26 7.78 11.32
N LEU A 108 2.46 6.72 11.31
CA LEU A 108 2.03 6.02 12.53
C LEU A 108 3.22 5.42 13.28
N LEU A 109 4.25 5.03 12.54
CA LEU A 109 5.51 4.47 13.04
C LEU A 109 6.60 5.54 13.27
N ALA A 110 6.19 6.80 13.47
CA ALA A 110 7.08 7.94 13.71
C ALA A 110 8.19 8.13 12.64
N GLY A 111 7.92 7.72 11.40
CA GLY A 111 8.86 7.82 10.29
C GLY A 111 9.73 6.57 10.06
N ASN A 112 9.55 5.50 10.84
CA ASN A 112 10.32 4.26 10.67
C ASN A 112 9.69 3.34 9.61
N GLU A 113 10.20 3.41 8.38
CA GLU A 113 9.77 2.58 7.25
C GLU A 113 10.11 1.09 7.46
N GLU A 114 11.24 0.77 8.11
CA GLU A 114 11.64 -0.62 8.39
C GLU A 114 10.70 -1.31 9.39
N ALA A 115 9.97 -0.53 10.21
CA ALA A 115 8.99 -1.06 11.17
C ALA A 115 7.61 -1.35 10.56
N MET A 116 7.41 -1.14 9.25
CA MET A 116 6.14 -1.42 8.58
C MET A 116 5.79 -2.91 8.53
N GLY A 117 6.74 -3.79 8.86
CA GLY A 117 6.55 -5.24 8.93
C GLY A 117 6.68 -5.93 7.57
N PRO A 118 6.21 -7.18 7.46
CA PRO A 118 6.39 -8.00 6.26
C PRO A 118 5.58 -7.47 5.06
N ILE A 119 5.99 -7.84 3.85
CA ILE A 119 5.41 -7.38 2.58
C ILE A 119 3.90 -7.49 2.54
N TRP A 120 3.36 -8.65 2.94
CA TRP A 120 1.91 -8.86 2.94
C TRP A 120 1.17 -7.88 3.85
N PHE A 121 1.80 -7.43 4.94
CA PHE A 121 1.16 -6.60 5.94
C PHE A 121 1.11 -5.15 5.49
N TYR A 122 2.23 -4.55 5.09
CA TYR A 122 2.22 -3.15 4.67
C TYR A 122 1.49 -2.95 3.33
N GLU A 123 1.59 -3.90 2.40
CA GLU A 123 0.76 -3.87 1.18
C GLU A 123 -0.71 -4.12 1.49
N GLY A 124 -1.00 -5.08 2.38
CA GLY A 124 -2.36 -5.35 2.86
C GLY A 124 -3.02 -4.15 3.55
N PHE A 125 -2.24 -3.40 4.32
CA PHE A 125 -2.67 -2.14 4.95
C PHE A 125 -3.12 -1.14 3.90
N ALA A 126 -2.29 -0.89 2.88
CA ALA A 126 -2.59 0.06 1.82
C ALA A 126 -3.78 -0.38 0.97
N LEU A 127 -3.86 -1.67 0.63
CA LEU A 127 -5.00 -2.27 -0.08
C LEU A 127 -6.31 -2.14 0.72
N ASN A 128 -6.26 -2.39 2.03
CA ASN A 128 -7.42 -2.26 2.90
C ASN A 128 -7.89 -0.80 3.00
N ALA A 129 -6.97 0.13 3.23
CA ALA A 129 -7.25 1.57 3.30
C ALA A 129 -7.84 2.10 1.98
N ALA A 130 -7.33 1.62 0.85
CA ALA A 130 -7.82 1.98 -0.48
C ALA A 130 -9.13 1.28 -0.88
N GLY A 131 -9.54 0.22 -0.15
CA GLY A 131 -10.63 -0.64 -0.60
C GLY A 131 -10.35 -1.29 -1.96
N GLN A 132 -9.08 -1.55 -2.24
CA GLN A 132 -8.58 -1.98 -3.54
C GLN A 132 -8.61 -3.50 -3.67
N LEU A 133 -9.01 -4.01 -4.85
CA LEU A 133 -9.00 -5.43 -5.22
C LEU A 133 -9.86 -6.37 -4.33
N LYS A 134 -10.72 -5.82 -3.46
CA LYS A 134 -11.55 -6.61 -2.53
C LYS A 134 -12.41 -7.67 -3.22
N GLN A 135 -12.90 -7.38 -4.43
CA GLN A 135 -13.73 -8.30 -5.23
C GLN A 135 -12.94 -9.37 -5.98
N HIS A 136 -11.61 -9.21 -6.06
CA HIS A 136 -10.70 -10.10 -6.78
C HIS A 136 -9.81 -10.93 -5.84
N ALA A 137 -10.03 -10.80 -4.52
CA ALA A 137 -9.28 -11.53 -3.51
C ALA A 137 -9.62 -13.04 -3.56
N PRO A 138 -8.63 -13.94 -3.65
CA PRO A 138 -8.88 -15.37 -3.71
C PRO A 138 -9.30 -15.92 -2.35
N ALA A 139 -10.03 -17.03 -2.37
CA ALA A 139 -10.21 -17.83 -1.17
C ALA A 139 -8.93 -18.64 -0.91
N LEU A 140 -8.31 -18.43 0.25
CA LEU A 140 -7.12 -19.15 0.69
C LEU A 140 -7.44 -19.95 1.95
N THR A 141 -6.88 -21.15 2.05
CA THR A 141 -6.90 -21.95 3.27
C THR A 141 -5.97 -21.34 4.33
N PRO A 142 -6.17 -21.65 5.63
CA PRO A 142 -5.25 -21.21 6.67
C PRO A 142 -3.78 -21.60 6.40
N ALA A 143 -3.55 -22.79 5.83
CA ALA A 143 -2.21 -23.25 5.48
C ALA A 143 -1.54 -22.36 4.40
N GLU A 144 -2.29 -21.99 3.36
CA GLU A 144 -1.81 -21.08 2.30
C GLU A 144 -1.57 -19.66 2.84
N ILE A 145 -2.46 -19.16 3.70
CA ILE A 145 -2.31 -17.85 4.35
C ILE A 145 -1.01 -17.80 5.15
N TRP A 146 -0.74 -18.83 5.97
CA TRP A 146 0.49 -18.92 6.74
C TRP A 146 1.74 -19.13 5.88
N ALA A 147 1.62 -19.81 4.73
CA ALA A 147 2.72 -19.93 3.78
C ALA A 147 3.08 -18.56 3.17
N ILE A 148 2.08 -17.78 2.76
CA ILE A 148 2.27 -16.42 2.25
C ILE A 148 2.84 -15.50 3.33
N ALA A 149 2.30 -15.58 4.55
CA ALA A 149 2.71 -14.71 5.66
C ALA A 149 4.18 -14.88 6.07
N ARG A 150 4.77 -16.06 5.80
CA ARG A 150 6.18 -16.41 6.09
C ARG A 150 7.10 -16.25 4.89
N SER A 151 6.56 -15.87 3.72
CA SER A 151 7.36 -15.69 2.52
C SER A 151 7.94 -14.28 2.49
N ASP A 152 9.22 -14.19 2.16
CA ASP A 152 9.89 -12.93 1.85
C ASP A 152 9.72 -12.55 0.36
N GLU A 153 9.12 -13.43 -0.44
CA GLU A 153 8.85 -13.16 -1.86
C GLU A 153 7.65 -12.22 -2.04
N ARG A 154 7.79 -11.29 -2.97
CA ARG A 154 6.65 -10.48 -3.42
C ARG A 154 5.70 -11.35 -4.26
N LEU A 155 4.47 -11.48 -3.78
CA LEU A 155 3.39 -12.25 -4.37
C LEU A 155 2.29 -11.31 -4.90
N SER A 156 1.23 -11.89 -5.45
CA SER A 156 0.06 -11.15 -5.94
C SER A 156 -0.59 -10.30 -4.83
N TYR A 157 -0.89 -9.04 -5.14
CA TYR A 157 -1.62 -8.14 -4.23
C TYR A 157 -2.99 -8.69 -3.81
N GLN A 158 -3.68 -9.43 -4.69
CA GLN A 158 -4.94 -10.08 -4.35
C GLN A 158 -4.78 -11.06 -3.17
N ASN A 159 -3.67 -11.79 -3.09
CA ASN A 159 -3.37 -12.66 -1.94
C ASN A 159 -3.26 -11.84 -0.64
N TYR A 160 -2.58 -10.69 -0.69
CA TYR A 160 -2.39 -9.84 0.48
C TYR A 160 -3.70 -9.27 1.02
N VAL A 161 -4.71 -9.03 0.17
CA VAL A 161 -6.06 -8.68 0.64
C VAL A 161 -6.62 -9.79 1.54
N THR A 162 -6.52 -11.05 1.11
CA THR A 162 -7.02 -12.20 1.87
C THR A 162 -6.22 -12.44 3.15
N VAL A 163 -4.89 -12.40 3.08
CA VAL A 163 -4.01 -12.59 4.24
C VAL A 163 -4.23 -11.50 5.29
N PHE A 164 -4.32 -10.25 4.87
CA PHE A 164 -4.57 -9.14 5.77
C PHE A 164 -5.93 -9.23 6.45
N ALA A 165 -7.00 -9.50 5.67
CA ALA A 165 -8.35 -9.68 6.20
C ALA A 165 -8.46 -10.89 7.16
N TYR A 166 -7.65 -11.93 6.95
CA TYR A 166 -7.57 -13.05 7.88
C TYR A 166 -7.05 -12.61 9.26
N PHE A 167 -5.88 -11.95 9.31
CA PHE A 167 -5.28 -11.57 10.58
C PHE A 167 -6.06 -10.46 11.33
N GLN A 168 -6.79 -9.61 10.61
CA GLN A 168 -7.70 -8.63 11.22
C GLN A 168 -8.86 -9.24 12.02
N GLN A 169 -9.13 -10.54 11.87
CA GLN A 169 -10.14 -11.23 12.70
C GLN A 169 -9.65 -11.50 14.13
N PHE A 170 -8.33 -11.46 14.35
CA PHE A 170 -7.69 -11.88 15.61
C PHE A 170 -7.08 -10.72 16.41
N ALA A 171 -6.80 -9.59 15.73
CA ALA A 171 -6.28 -8.39 16.37
C ALA A 171 -6.80 -7.14 15.67
N SER A 172 -6.97 -6.06 16.43
CA SER A 172 -7.34 -4.77 15.88
C SER A 172 -6.24 -4.21 14.98
N LEU A 173 -6.61 -3.38 14.01
CA LEU A 173 -5.61 -2.79 13.12
C LEU A 173 -4.54 -1.96 13.87
N PRO A 174 -4.86 -1.16 14.90
CA PRO A 174 -3.85 -0.51 15.72
C PRO A 174 -2.88 -1.48 16.42
N GLU A 175 -3.35 -2.61 16.93
CA GLU A 175 -2.47 -3.64 17.50
C GLU A 175 -1.54 -4.23 16.44
N LEU A 176 -2.07 -4.52 15.24
CA LEU A 176 -1.27 -5.06 14.14
C LEU A 176 -0.17 -4.08 13.73
N VAL A 177 -0.50 -2.80 13.53
CA VAL A 177 0.50 -1.76 13.17
C VAL A 177 1.56 -1.61 14.25
N ALA A 178 1.17 -1.60 15.54
CA ALA A 178 2.12 -1.47 16.64
C ALA A 178 3.10 -2.65 16.79
N ARG A 179 2.76 -3.82 16.23
CA ARG A 179 3.52 -5.07 16.33
C ARG A 179 4.23 -5.45 15.03
N ALA A 180 3.89 -4.83 13.90
CA ALA A 180 4.26 -5.29 12.57
C ALA A 180 5.79 -5.42 12.37
N GLY A 181 6.55 -4.49 12.96
CA GLY A 181 8.01 -4.48 12.93
C GLY A 181 8.70 -5.38 13.97
N ASP A 182 7.96 -6.02 14.87
CA ASP A 182 8.55 -6.95 15.85
C ASP A 182 8.99 -8.25 15.16
N GLU A 183 10.19 -8.76 15.44
CA GLU A 183 10.66 -10.05 14.90
C GLU A 183 9.71 -11.21 15.27
N SER A 184 9.01 -11.10 16.40
CA SER A 184 8.02 -12.08 16.88
C SER A 184 6.61 -11.83 16.34
N PHE A 185 6.39 -10.95 15.36
CA PHE A 185 5.06 -10.54 14.90
C PHE A 185 4.18 -11.74 14.52
N LEU A 186 4.72 -12.65 13.70
CA LEU A 186 4.01 -13.87 13.28
C LEU A 186 3.76 -14.84 14.44
N ASP A 187 4.67 -14.95 15.41
CA ASP A 187 4.46 -15.80 16.58
C ASP A 187 3.41 -15.22 17.53
N TRP A 188 3.40 -13.90 17.70
CA TRP A 188 2.36 -13.20 18.44
C TRP A 188 0.97 -13.41 17.81
N LEU A 189 0.85 -13.38 16.48
CA LEU A 189 -0.41 -13.69 15.79
C LEU A 189 -0.94 -15.09 16.12
N LYS A 190 -0.07 -16.11 16.22
CA LYS A 190 -0.48 -17.46 16.67
C LYS A 190 -1.08 -17.44 18.08
N THR A 191 -0.53 -16.62 18.98
CA THR A 191 -1.07 -16.50 20.36
C THR A 191 -2.46 -15.85 20.40
N LYS A 192 -2.85 -15.11 19.36
CA LYS A 192 -4.19 -14.52 19.20
C LYS A 192 -5.21 -15.51 18.61
N GLY A 193 -4.79 -16.73 18.28
CA GLY A 193 -5.65 -17.78 17.72
C GLY A 193 -5.72 -17.80 16.20
N ALA A 194 -4.81 -17.09 15.52
CA ALA A 194 -4.63 -17.15 14.06
C ALA A 194 -3.89 -18.42 13.60
#